data_AF-A0A1U8AE82-F1
#
_entry.id   AF-A0A1U8AE82-F1
#
_cell.length_a   1.000
_cell.length_b   1.000
_cell.length_c   1.000
_cell.angle_alpha   90.00
_cell.angle_beta   90.00
_cell.angle_gamma   90.00
#
_symmetry.space_group_name_H-M   'P 1'
#
loop_
_entity.id
_entity.type
_entity.pdbx_description
1 polymer ?
#
loop_
_entity_poly.entity_id
_entity_poly.type
_entity_poly.pdbx_seq_one_letter_code
_entity_poly.pdbx_strand_id
1 'polypeptide(L)'
;MLRDAHANELQKLVAENVLAFNESFWIRLAARTETCKSEDDKKDYEELALSVMSIVDRLVHKTNEKIESSTDVLKEILKPVVHEAEEISWPPRDPETLILMENEINQREQEGQLDEGFLSEVNAQLRQAKEDEDKPGLEAMLQKVLQLYASRVLSKRSYAKKGSKVLKAEEFLENIIRAPEEEWNRLLINGLTVGKGEVSPDEFYAVIKKRIERILIRTEGGSYQQRILVEYVKGIQSRTEEIIQVLQGKTQ
;
A
#
# COMPACT_ATOMS: atom_id res chain seq x y z
N MET A 1 -24.72 8.02 -7.12
CA MET A 1 -23.86 8.45 -5.99
C MET A 1 -23.19 7.27 -5.31
N LEU A 2 -23.87 6.40 -4.54
CA LEU A 2 -23.22 5.17 -4.01
C LEU A 2 -22.87 4.13 -5.10
N ARG A 3 -23.71 4.05 -6.14
CA ARG A 3 -23.59 3.06 -7.21
C ARG A 3 -22.45 3.34 -8.21
N ASP A 4 -21.90 4.55 -8.18
CA ASP A 4 -20.91 5.05 -9.13
C ASP A 4 -19.56 5.37 -8.45
N ALA A 5 -19.47 5.18 -7.12
CA ALA A 5 -18.28 5.52 -6.34
C ALA A 5 -17.20 4.45 -6.45
N HIS A 6 -15.93 4.89 -6.52
CA HIS A 6 -14.79 3.98 -6.46
C HIS A 6 -14.67 3.34 -5.07
N ALA A 7 -14.10 2.13 -4.99
CA ALA A 7 -14.06 1.35 -3.75
C ALA A 7 -13.45 2.11 -2.55
N ASN A 8 -12.47 2.98 -2.80
CA ASN A 8 -11.81 3.79 -1.78
C ASN A 8 -12.67 5.00 -1.32
N GLU A 9 -13.51 5.54 -2.19
CA GLU A 9 -14.44 6.63 -1.86
C GLU A 9 -15.73 6.10 -1.21
N LEU A 10 -16.10 4.86 -1.51
CA LEU A 10 -17.31 4.24 -1.01
C LEU A 10 -17.34 4.17 0.52
N GLN A 11 -16.21 3.85 1.16
CA GLN A 11 -16.13 3.78 2.62
C GLN A 11 -16.35 5.16 3.26
N LYS A 12 -15.70 6.19 2.74
CA LYS A 12 -15.87 7.58 3.20
C LYS A 12 -17.29 8.08 2.93
N LEU A 13 -17.84 7.79 1.75
CA LEU A 13 -19.20 8.18 1.37
C LEU A 13 -20.25 7.47 2.23
N VAL A 14 -20.06 6.19 2.54
CA VAL A 14 -20.93 5.44 3.46
C VAL A 14 -20.84 6.03 4.87
N ALA A 15 -19.63 6.35 5.35
CA ALA A 15 -19.46 7.00 6.65
C ALA A 15 -20.15 8.37 6.69
N GLU A 16 -19.96 9.22 5.68
CA GLU A 16 -20.62 10.53 5.58
C GLU A 16 -22.15 10.41 5.55
N ASN A 17 -22.70 9.43 4.82
CA ASN A 17 -24.15 9.20 4.77
C ASN A 17 -24.70 8.65 6.09
N VAL A 18 -23.95 7.79 6.79
CA VAL A 18 -24.34 7.28 8.11
C VAL A 18 -24.25 8.37 9.18
N LEU A 19 -23.26 9.26 9.10
CA LEU A 19 -23.12 10.41 9.98
C LEU A 19 -24.10 11.55 9.65
N ALA A 20 -24.72 11.53 8.46
CA ALA A 20 -25.76 12.49 8.06
C ALA A 20 -27.12 12.26 8.75
N PHE A 21 -27.31 11.14 9.47
CA PHE A 21 -28.46 10.90 10.33
C PHE A 21 -28.40 11.82 11.57
N ASN A 22 -28.78 13.08 11.38
CA ASN A 22 -28.75 14.13 12.40
C ASN A 22 -30.06 14.22 13.21
N GLU A 23 -30.07 15.06 14.24
CA GLU A 23 -31.23 15.34 15.09
C GLU A 23 -32.50 15.64 14.27
N SER A 24 -32.36 16.39 13.18
CA SER A 24 -33.48 16.73 12.28
C SER A 24 -34.08 15.51 11.57
N PHE A 25 -33.32 14.44 11.31
CA PHE A 25 -33.87 13.19 10.79
C PHE A 25 -34.78 12.51 11.83
N TRP A 26 -34.32 12.42 13.07
CA TRP A 26 -35.07 11.80 14.16
C TRP A 26 -36.32 12.60 14.52
N ILE A 27 -36.23 13.94 14.52
CA ILE A 27 -37.39 14.82 14.69
C ILE A 27 -38.43 14.61 13.59
N ARG A 28 -38.01 14.46 12.32
CA ARG A 28 -38.94 14.18 11.21
C ARG A 28 -39.63 12.82 11.38
N LEU A 29 -38.91 11.80 11.84
CA LEU A 29 -39.46 10.48 12.08
C LEU A 29 -40.46 10.47 13.25
N ALA A 30 -40.14 11.18 14.33
CA ALA A 30 -41.05 11.38 15.47
C ALA A 30 -42.32 12.14 15.06
N ALA A 31 -42.19 13.26 14.33
CA ALA A 31 -43.32 14.01 13.81
C ALA A 31 -44.21 13.17 12.88
N ARG A 32 -43.62 12.25 12.09
CA ARG A 32 -44.41 11.36 11.23
C ARG A 32 -45.21 10.36 12.04
N THR A 33 -44.60 9.81 13.08
CA THR A 33 -45.24 8.90 14.05
C THR A 33 -46.42 9.58 14.75
N GLU A 34 -46.28 10.84 15.16
CA GLU A 34 -47.37 11.62 15.77
C GLU A 34 -48.53 11.91 14.80
N THR A 35 -48.25 12.05 13.50
CA THR A 35 -49.28 12.32 12.47
C THR A 35 -49.99 11.06 11.96
N CYS A 36 -49.63 9.86 12.42
CA CYS A 36 -50.28 8.62 12.03
C CYS A 36 -51.72 8.55 12.56
N LYS A 37 -52.65 8.12 11.71
CA LYS A 37 -54.08 8.01 12.03
C LYS A 37 -54.46 6.66 12.64
N SER A 38 -53.65 5.63 12.38
CA SER A 38 -53.81 4.28 12.92
C SER A 38 -52.78 4.04 14.04
N GLU A 39 -53.21 3.39 15.11
CA GLU A 39 -52.31 2.93 16.17
C GLU A 39 -51.39 1.79 15.70
N ASP A 40 -51.82 1.03 14.69
CA ASP A 40 -50.99 0.00 14.04
C ASP A 40 -49.83 0.66 13.28
N ASP A 41 -50.11 1.69 12.48
CA ASP A 41 -49.09 2.46 11.75
C ASP A 41 -48.09 3.11 12.71
N LYS A 42 -48.56 3.66 13.86
CA LYS A 42 -47.66 4.23 14.88
C LYS A 42 -46.65 3.21 15.37
N LYS A 43 -47.12 2.02 15.71
CA LYS A 43 -46.30 0.94 16.23
C LYS A 43 -45.25 0.48 15.21
N ASP A 44 -45.64 0.40 13.93
CA ASP A 44 -44.73 0.09 12.83
C ASP A 44 -43.64 1.16 12.66
N TYR A 45 -43.98 2.45 12.78
CA TYR A 45 -42.98 3.53 12.72
C TYR A 45 -42.04 3.55 13.93
N GLU A 46 -42.52 3.22 15.12
CA GLU A 46 -41.69 3.08 16.33
C GLU A 46 -40.70 1.91 16.19
N GLU A 47 -41.15 0.76 15.70
CA GLU A 47 -40.28 -0.41 15.46
C GLU A 47 -39.25 -0.13 14.36
N LEU A 48 -39.65 0.59 13.30
CA LEU A 48 -38.74 1.06 12.27
C LEU A 48 -37.69 2.02 12.84
N ALA A 49 -38.08 2.97 13.69
CA ALA A 49 -37.15 3.91 14.31
C ALA A 49 -36.10 3.21 15.18
N LEU A 50 -36.52 2.24 16.00
CA LEU A 50 -35.62 1.43 16.82
C LEU A 50 -34.67 0.58 15.96
N SER A 51 -35.17 -0.01 14.88
CA SER A 51 -34.37 -0.81 13.95
C SER A 51 -33.33 0.05 13.22
N VAL A 52 -33.73 1.22 12.71
CA VAL A 52 -32.83 2.17 12.04
C VAL A 52 -31.79 2.70 13.03
N MET A 53 -32.19 3.02 14.27
CA MET A 53 -31.26 3.46 15.31
C MET A 53 -30.22 2.39 15.64
N SER A 54 -30.64 1.13 15.84
CA SER A 54 -29.72 0.02 16.10
C SER A 54 -28.74 -0.21 14.94
N ILE A 55 -29.20 -0.10 13.69
CA ILE A 55 -28.36 -0.24 12.50
C ILE A 55 -27.36 0.91 12.40
N VAL A 56 -27.82 2.16 12.58
CA VAL A 56 -26.96 3.35 12.55
C VAL A 56 -25.92 3.29 13.65
N ASP A 57 -26.32 2.97 14.88
CA ASP A 57 -25.41 2.88 16.03
C ASP A 57 -24.32 1.81 15.81
N ARG A 58 -24.72 0.63 15.32
CA ARG A 58 -23.78 -0.44 14.98
C ARG A 58 -22.85 -0.09 13.82
N LEU A 59 -23.32 0.69 12.84
CA LEU A 59 -22.49 1.21 11.74
C LEU A 59 -21.52 2.29 12.25
N VAL A 60 -21.98 3.23 13.07
CA VAL A 60 -21.14 4.28 13.67
C VAL A 60 -20.07 3.67 14.56
N HIS A 61 -20.42 2.72 15.43
CA HIS A 61 -19.46 1.98 16.25
C HIS A 61 -18.44 1.25 15.39
N LYS A 62 -18.87 0.48 14.38
CA LYS A 62 -17.96 -0.27 13.50
C LYS A 62 -17.10 0.64 12.63
N THR A 63 -17.58 1.82 12.25
CA THR A 63 -16.82 2.83 11.51
C THR A 63 -15.80 3.51 12.42
N ASN A 64 -16.18 3.91 13.63
CA ASN A 64 -15.26 4.52 14.60
C ASN A 64 -14.20 3.55 15.12
N GLU A 65 -14.53 2.26 15.28
CA GLU A 65 -13.58 1.21 15.65
C GLU A 65 -12.58 0.86 14.54
N LYS A 66 -12.89 1.17 13.27
CA LYS A 66 -12.07 0.80 12.09
C LYS A 66 -11.25 1.95 11.50
N ILE A 67 -11.40 3.18 11.97
CA ILE A 67 -10.53 4.28 11.52
C ILE A 67 -9.26 4.23 12.38
N GLU A 68 -8.40 3.25 12.10
CA GLU A 68 -7.02 3.29 12.56
C GLU A 68 -6.31 4.44 11.82
N SER A 69 -5.55 5.25 12.55
CA SER A 69 -4.76 6.29 11.90
C SER A 69 -3.64 5.66 11.06
N SER A 70 -3.20 6.34 10.01
CA SER A 70 -2.03 5.90 9.21
C SER A 70 -0.80 5.60 10.09
N THR A 71 -0.66 6.31 11.20
CA THR A 71 0.41 6.13 12.19
C THR A 71 0.24 4.85 12.99
N ASP A 72 -0.99 4.45 13.33
CA ASP A 72 -1.24 3.20 14.06
C ASP A 72 -1.02 1.99 13.14
N VAL A 73 -1.45 2.09 11.88
CA VAL A 73 -1.14 1.10 10.84
C VAL A 73 0.37 0.94 10.67
N LEU A 74 1.10 2.06 10.59
CA LEU A 74 2.56 2.05 10.46
C LEU A 74 3.24 1.41 11.69
N LYS A 75 2.80 1.74 12.91
CA LYS A 75 3.36 1.16 14.15
C LYS A 75 3.21 -0.35 14.18
N GLU A 76 2.06 -0.88 13.79
CA GLU A 76 1.84 -2.33 13.77
C GLU A 76 2.70 -3.01 12.70
N ILE A 77 2.90 -2.39 11.53
CA ILE A 77 3.85 -2.89 10.51
C ILE A 77 5.29 -2.93 11.06
N LEU A 78 5.68 -1.93 11.86
CA LEU A 78 7.03 -1.84 12.42
C LEU A 78 7.22 -2.63 13.72
N LYS A 79 6.14 -3.10 14.33
CA LYS A 79 6.15 -3.80 15.63
C LYS A 79 7.09 -5.01 15.70
N PRO A 80 7.18 -5.88 14.65
CA PRO A 80 8.12 -7.00 14.67
C PRO A 80 9.57 -6.54 14.84
N VAL A 81 9.92 -5.41 14.24
CA VAL A 81 11.28 -4.85 14.28
C VAL A 81 11.64 -4.29 15.65
N VAL A 82 10.64 -3.78 16.38
CA VAL A 82 10.82 -3.11 17.68
C VAL A 82 10.79 -4.10 18.85
N HIS A 83 10.17 -5.27 18.69
CA HIS A 83 9.95 -6.22 19.80
C HIS A 83 11.08 -7.23 20.03
N GLU A 84 12.03 -7.42 19.10
CA GLU A 84 12.94 -8.59 19.13
C GLU A 84 14.39 -8.32 19.57
N ALA A 85 14.86 -7.08 19.71
CA ALA A 85 16.29 -6.84 19.98
C ALA A 85 16.57 -5.83 21.12
N GLU A 86 17.47 -6.20 22.04
CA GLU A 86 18.13 -5.27 22.99
C GLU A 86 18.95 -4.20 22.26
N GLU A 87 19.36 -4.47 21.02
CA GLU A 87 20.08 -3.56 20.13
C GLU A 87 19.46 -3.62 18.72
N ILE A 88 18.75 -2.56 18.33
CA ILE A 88 18.00 -2.58 17.08
C ILE A 88 18.96 -2.42 15.89
N SER A 89 19.09 -3.46 15.08
CA SER A 89 19.90 -3.43 13.85
C SER A 89 19.14 -2.75 12.72
N TRP A 90 19.70 -1.67 12.18
CA TRP A 90 19.12 -0.90 11.09
C TRP A 90 20.00 -0.97 9.84
N PRO A 91 19.47 -1.28 8.64
CA PRO A 91 18.09 -1.69 8.35
C PRO A 91 17.73 -3.09 8.89
N PRO A 92 16.43 -3.45 8.99
CA PRO A 92 16.00 -4.79 9.37
C PRO A 92 16.48 -5.79 8.31
N ARG A 93 17.37 -6.69 8.71
CA ARG A 93 17.95 -7.72 7.85
C ARG A 93 17.55 -9.13 8.24
N ASP A 94 16.91 -9.28 9.39
CA ASP A 94 16.46 -10.58 9.85
C ASP A 94 15.33 -11.10 8.94
N PRO A 95 15.48 -12.29 8.34
CA PRO A 95 14.46 -12.84 7.45
C PRO A 95 13.11 -13.10 8.13
N GLU A 96 13.09 -13.47 9.41
CA GLU A 96 11.83 -13.73 10.14
C GLU A 96 11.08 -12.42 10.38
N THR A 97 11.77 -11.37 10.83
CA THR A 97 11.19 -10.03 10.97
C THR A 97 10.63 -9.52 9.64
N LEU A 98 11.33 -9.72 8.51
CA LEU A 98 10.86 -9.28 7.20
C LEU A 98 9.62 -10.05 6.72
N ILE A 99 9.53 -11.35 6.99
CA ILE A 99 8.34 -12.15 6.68
C ILE A 99 7.14 -11.65 7.50
N LEU A 100 7.34 -11.32 8.78
CA LEU A 100 6.27 -10.76 9.62
C LEU A 100 5.80 -9.39 9.10
N MET A 101 6.72 -8.50 8.73
CA MET A 101 6.37 -7.22 8.11
C MET A 101 5.63 -7.39 6.79
N GLU A 102 6.05 -8.33 5.93
CA GLU A 102 5.38 -8.62 4.66
C GLU A 102 3.97 -9.17 4.89
N ASN A 103 3.78 -10.06 5.87
CA ASN A 103 2.46 -10.58 6.24
C ASN A 103 1.54 -9.46 6.73
N GLU A 104 2.06 -8.55 7.56
CA GLU A 104 1.29 -7.39 8.03
C GLU A 104 0.88 -6.50 6.85
N ILE A 105 1.83 -6.10 5.99
CA ILE A 105 1.54 -5.33 4.77
C ILE A 105 0.50 -6.03 3.89
N ASN A 106 0.58 -7.36 3.73
CA ASN A 106 -0.38 -8.13 2.96
C ASN A 106 -1.78 -8.11 3.55
N GLN A 107 -1.90 -8.14 4.88
CA GLN A 107 -3.18 -8.03 5.57
C GLN A 107 -3.76 -6.63 5.42
N ARG A 108 -2.98 -5.58 5.76
CA ARG A 108 -3.40 -4.18 5.66
C ARG A 108 -3.84 -3.77 4.26
N GLU A 109 -3.16 -4.31 3.25
CA GLU A 109 -3.50 -4.07 1.85
C GLU A 109 -4.84 -4.70 1.46
N GLN A 110 -5.15 -5.90 1.97
CA GLN A 110 -6.45 -6.55 1.75
C GLN A 110 -7.59 -5.81 2.47
N GLU A 111 -7.29 -5.21 3.62
CA GLU A 111 -8.22 -4.42 4.39
C GLU A 111 -8.43 -3.00 3.82
N GLY A 112 -7.62 -2.60 2.83
CA GLY A 112 -7.69 -1.29 2.19
C GLY A 112 -7.08 -0.15 3.01
N GLN A 113 -6.28 -0.47 4.03
CA GLN A 113 -5.68 0.51 4.94
C GLN A 113 -4.37 1.12 4.40
N LEU A 114 -3.79 0.57 3.33
CA LEU A 114 -2.62 1.13 2.65
C LEU A 114 -3.02 2.08 1.51
N ASP A 115 -3.87 3.06 1.84
CA ASP A 115 -4.39 4.04 0.90
C ASP A 115 -3.45 5.23 0.67
N GLU A 116 -3.87 6.20 -0.14
CA GLU A 116 -3.08 7.41 -0.38
C GLU A 116 -2.82 8.24 0.89
N GLY A 117 -3.71 8.18 1.89
CA GLY A 117 -3.50 8.84 3.17
C GLY A 117 -2.37 8.19 3.96
N PHE A 118 -2.32 6.86 4.00
CA PHE A 118 -1.20 6.11 4.56
C PHE A 118 0.11 6.41 3.85
N LEU A 119 0.13 6.32 2.51
CA LEU A 119 1.36 6.55 1.73
C LEU A 119 1.88 8.00 1.85
N SER A 120 0.97 8.98 1.91
CA SER A 120 1.32 10.38 2.16
C SER A 120 1.99 10.56 3.52
N GLU A 121 1.43 9.94 4.56
CA GLU A 121 1.95 10.02 5.93
C GLU A 121 3.34 9.39 6.04
N VAL A 122 3.51 8.15 5.58
CA VAL A 122 4.81 7.44 5.60
C VAL A 122 5.86 8.24 4.83
N ASN A 123 5.51 8.81 3.69
CA ASN A 123 6.44 9.61 2.89
C ASN A 123 6.76 10.97 3.53
N ALA A 124 5.82 11.57 4.27
CA ALA A 124 6.08 12.78 5.04
C ALA A 124 7.06 12.51 6.19
N GLN A 125 6.83 11.43 6.94
CA GLN A 125 7.76 10.99 8.01
C GLN A 125 9.13 10.63 7.44
N LEU A 126 9.20 10.02 6.25
CA LEU A 126 10.46 9.70 5.60
C LEU A 126 11.25 10.95 5.23
N ARG A 127 10.59 11.99 4.70
CA ARG A 127 11.24 13.28 4.42
C ARG A 127 11.76 13.92 5.70
N GLN A 128 10.96 13.93 6.76
CA GLN A 128 11.36 14.46 8.05
C GLN A 128 12.56 13.71 8.64
N ALA A 129 12.58 12.37 8.54
CA ALA A 129 13.69 11.55 8.99
C ALA A 129 14.99 11.79 8.18
N LYS A 130 14.89 12.14 6.89
CA LYS A 130 16.03 12.51 6.04
C LYS A 130 16.62 13.88 6.39
N GLU A 131 15.78 14.82 6.80
CA GLU A 131 16.21 16.15 7.23
C GLU A 131 16.83 16.13 8.64
N ASP A 132 16.48 15.13 9.43
CA ASP A 132 16.96 14.90 10.79
C ASP A 132 18.13 13.88 10.77
N GLU A 133 19.36 14.37 10.61
CA GLU A 133 20.60 13.54 10.54
C GLU A 133 20.76 12.59 11.75
N ASP A 134 20.05 12.84 12.85
CA ASP A 134 20.08 12.04 14.07
C ASP A 134 19.19 10.79 14.03
N LYS A 135 18.43 10.53 12.94
CA LYS A 135 17.48 9.39 12.84
C LYS A 135 17.67 8.46 11.62
N PRO A 136 18.89 7.98 11.31
CA PRO A 136 19.13 7.10 10.17
C PRO A 136 18.37 5.76 10.27
N GLY A 137 18.09 5.27 11.49
CA GLY A 137 17.33 4.04 11.70
C GLY A 137 15.85 4.16 11.28
N LEU A 138 15.22 5.31 11.58
CA LEU A 138 13.83 5.56 11.18
C LEU A 138 13.70 5.73 9.67
N GLU A 139 14.66 6.42 9.04
CA GLU A 139 14.71 6.52 7.59
C GLU A 139 14.74 5.12 6.94
N ALA A 140 15.64 4.26 7.40
CA ALA A 140 15.79 2.90 6.88
C ALA A 140 14.51 2.05 7.05
N MET A 141 13.80 2.19 8.19
CA MET A 141 12.51 1.54 8.41
C MET A 141 11.44 1.97 7.40
N LEU A 142 11.26 3.29 7.28
CA LEU A 142 10.21 3.85 6.42
C LEU A 142 10.49 3.51 4.96
N GLN A 143 11.75 3.52 4.54
CA GLN A 143 12.16 3.03 3.23
C GLN A 143 11.80 1.55 3.05
N LYS A 144 12.11 0.68 4.03
CA LYS A 144 11.79 -0.75 3.95
C LYS A 144 10.30 -1.01 3.85
N VAL A 145 9.46 -0.28 4.60
CA VAL A 145 7.99 -0.36 4.50
C VAL A 145 7.50 -0.02 3.09
N LEU A 146 8.00 1.09 2.51
CA LEU A 146 7.63 1.51 1.15
C LEU A 146 8.12 0.53 0.08
N GLN A 147 9.30 -0.06 0.26
CA GLN A 147 9.83 -1.10 -0.62
C GLN A 147 8.99 -2.38 -0.59
N LEU A 148 8.62 -2.87 0.60
CA LEU A 148 7.76 -4.05 0.76
C LEU A 148 6.38 -3.80 0.14
N TYR A 149 5.79 -2.62 0.38
CA TYR A 149 4.56 -2.20 -0.28
C TYR A 149 4.69 -2.21 -1.81
N ALA A 150 5.76 -1.61 -2.36
CA ALA A 150 5.97 -1.56 -3.81
C ALA A 150 6.19 -2.95 -4.42
N SER A 151 7.01 -3.79 -3.79
CA SER A 151 7.21 -5.19 -4.16
C SER A 151 5.88 -5.93 -4.24
N ARG A 152 5.06 -5.81 -3.19
CA ARG A 152 3.74 -6.44 -3.11
C ARG A 152 2.83 -6.00 -4.24
N VAL A 153 2.65 -4.69 -4.43
CA VAL A 153 1.75 -4.14 -5.45
C VAL A 153 2.18 -4.52 -6.86
N LEU A 154 3.48 -4.46 -7.17
CA LEU A 154 4.02 -4.80 -8.48
C LEU A 154 3.97 -6.31 -8.76
N SER A 155 4.18 -7.15 -7.74
CA SER A 155 4.18 -8.61 -7.88
C SER A 155 2.82 -9.22 -8.20
N LYS A 156 1.72 -8.48 -7.96
CA LYS A 156 0.35 -8.95 -8.25
C LYS A 156 0.10 -9.22 -9.73
N ARG A 157 0.83 -8.57 -10.63
CA ARG A 157 0.62 -8.70 -12.08
C ARG A 157 1.88 -9.21 -12.75
N SER A 158 1.74 -10.35 -13.42
CA SER A 158 2.80 -10.89 -14.26
C SER A 158 2.64 -10.45 -15.72
N TYR A 159 3.77 -10.12 -16.33
CA TYR A 159 4.01 -9.73 -17.71
C TYR A 159 5.08 -10.63 -18.36
N ALA A 160 5.63 -11.58 -17.60
CA ALA A 160 6.59 -12.58 -18.05
C ALA A 160 6.10 -13.42 -19.24
N LYS A 161 4.79 -13.47 -19.52
CA LYS A 161 4.23 -14.23 -20.64
C LYS A 161 3.50 -13.33 -21.62
N LYS A 162 3.86 -13.44 -22.91
CA LYS A 162 3.10 -12.88 -24.03
C LYS A 162 2.61 -14.04 -24.91
N GLY A 163 1.35 -14.45 -24.70
CA GLY A 163 0.83 -15.69 -25.28
C GLY A 163 1.53 -16.91 -24.69
N SER A 164 2.08 -17.78 -25.54
CA SER A 164 2.86 -18.95 -25.13
C SER A 164 4.35 -18.68 -24.91
N LYS A 165 4.85 -17.47 -25.19
CA LYS A 165 6.27 -17.13 -25.08
C LYS A 165 6.58 -16.47 -23.73
N VAL A 166 7.59 -16.98 -23.05
CA VAL A 166 8.17 -16.35 -21.86
C VAL A 166 9.15 -15.24 -22.32
N LEU A 167 8.90 -14.02 -21.86
CA LEU A 167 9.75 -12.86 -22.06
C LEU A 167 10.80 -12.85 -20.95
N LYS A 168 11.99 -13.43 -21.23
CA LYS A 168 13.06 -13.62 -20.23
C LYS A 168 13.41 -12.35 -19.44
N ALA A 169 13.50 -11.19 -20.11
CA ALA A 169 13.79 -9.92 -19.44
C ALA A 169 12.66 -9.43 -18.52
N GLU A 170 11.38 -9.73 -18.84
CA GLU A 170 10.23 -9.42 -17.95
C GLU A 170 10.17 -10.40 -16.78
N GLU A 171 10.42 -11.68 -17.03
CA GLU A 171 10.54 -12.71 -15.97
C GLU A 171 11.67 -12.36 -15.00
N PHE A 172 12.82 -11.91 -15.53
CA PHE A 172 13.94 -11.46 -14.72
C PHE A 172 13.58 -10.26 -13.84
N LEU A 173 12.92 -9.24 -14.40
CA LEU A 173 12.43 -8.10 -13.61
C LEU A 173 11.44 -8.55 -12.53
N GLU A 174 10.52 -9.46 -12.82
CA GLU A 174 9.58 -10.00 -11.83
C GLU A 174 10.27 -10.75 -10.70
N ASN A 175 11.30 -11.53 -11.02
CA ASN A 175 12.09 -12.24 -10.02
C ASN A 175 12.81 -11.26 -9.08
N ILE A 176 13.34 -10.15 -9.61
CA ILE A 176 13.96 -9.10 -8.78
C ILE A 176 12.91 -8.39 -7.92
N ILE A 177 11.76 -8.03 -8.50
CA ILE A 177 10.68 -7.35 -7.76
C ILE A 177 10.23 -8.18 -6.56
N ARG A 178 10.12 -9.51 -6.72
CA ARG A 178 9.70 -10.44 -5.66
C ARG A 178 10.79 -10.78 -4.65
N ALA A 179 12.05 -10.55 -5.00
CA ALA A 179 13.16 -10.90 -4.12
C ALA A 179 13.38 -9.81 -3.07
N PRO A 180 13.86 -10.19 -1.87
CA PRO A 180 14.39 -9.24 -0.89
C PRO A 180 15.49 -8.38 -1.51
N GLU A 181 15.59 -7.12 -1.09
CA GLU A 181 16.59 -6.17 -1.60
C GLU A 181 18.03 -6.70 -1.43
N GLU A 182 18.27 -7.43 -0.34
CA GLU A 182 19.55 -8.03 0.01
C GLU A 182 20.03 -9.02 -1.07
N GLU A 183 19.10 -9.62 -1.82
CA GLU A 183 19.40 -10.55 -2.91
C GLU A 183 19.55 -9.88 -4.27
N TRP A 184 19.20 -8.59 -4.41
CA TRP A 184 19.21 -7.91 -5.70
C TRP A 184 20.58 -7.94 -6.36
N ASN A 185 21.65 -7.66 -5.61
CA ASN A 185 23.01 -7.66 -6.17
C ASN A 185 23.37 -9.03 -6.76
N ARG A 186 23.06 -10.10 -6.04
CA ARG A 186 23.29 -11.48 -6.49
C ARG A 186 22.47 -11.81 -7.72
N LEU A 187 21.18 -11.44 -7.74
CA LEU A 187 20.28 -11.69 -8.87
C LEU A 187 20.68 -10.89 -10.11
N LEU A 188 21.05 -9.62 -9.94
CA LEU A 188 21.49 -8.73 -11.01
C LEU A 188 22.79 -9.25 -11.65
N ILE A 189 23.79 -9.62 -10.83
CA ILE A 189 25.04 -10.20 -11.34
C ILE A 189 24.76 -11.50 -12.11
N ASN A 190 24.01 -12.43 -11.53
CA ASN A 190 23.79 -13.75 -12.15
C ASN A 190 22.85 -13.71 -13.36
N GLY A 191 21.92 -12.75 -13.42
CA GLY A 191 20.92 -12.66 -14.49
C GLY A 191 21.35 -11.83 -15.69
N LEU A 192 22.24 -10.85 -15.50
CA LEU A 192 22.75 -10.01 -16.57
C LEU A 192 23.90 -10.69 -17.32
N THR A 193 24.00 -10.46 -18.64
CA THR A 193 25.08 -11.01 -19.48
C THR A 193 26.48 -10.63 -18.99
N VAL A 194 26.62 -9.47 -18.31
CA VAL A 194 27.89 -9.01 -17.72
C VAL A 194 28.41 -9.97 -16.64
N GLY A 195 27.52 -10.68 -15.92
CA GLY A 195 27.87 -11.71 -14.94
C GLY A 195 27.57 -13.13 -15.41
N LYS A 196 27.55 -13.38 -16.73
CA LYS A 196 27.25 -14.68 -17.38
C LYS A 196 25.78 -15.11 -17.37
N GLY A 197 24.85 -14.19 -17.12
CA GLY A 197 23.42 -14.41 -17.27
C GLY A 197 22.93 -14.34 -18.72
N GLU A 198 21.61 -14.44 -18.88
CA GLU A 198 20.96 -14.52 -20.20
C GLU A 198 20.35 -13.20 -20.70
N VAL A 199 20.21 -12.19 -19.83
CA VAL A 199 19.52 -10.92 -20.16
C VAL A 199 20.53 -9.82 -20.39
N SER A 200 20.48 -9.14 -21.54
CA SER A 200 21.37 -8.00 -21.78
C SER A 200 20.92 -6.76 -20.99
N PRO A 201 21.85 -5.86 -20.58
CA PRO A 201 21.49 -4.61 -19.92
C PRO A 201 20.48 -3.77 -20.71
N ASP A 202 20.64 -3.67 -22.03
CA ASP A 202 19.73 -2.90 -22.89
C ASP A 202 18.31 -3.47 -22.92
N GLU A 203 18.17 -4.81 -22.99
CA GLU A 203 16.87 -5.46 -22.91
C GLU A 203 16.23 -5.24 -21.54
N PHE A 204 17.02 -5.30 -20.48
CA PHE A 204 16.54 -5.08 -19.12
C PHE A 204 16.07 -3.64 -18.90
N TYR A 205 16.84 -2.64 -19.34
CA TYR A 205 16.43 -1.23 -19.30
C TYR A 205 15.17 -0.95 -20.12
N ALA A 206 15.02 -1.59 -21.28
CA ALA A 206 13.80 -1.46 -22.08
C ALA A 206 12.57 -2.01 -21.34
N VAL A 207 12.71 -3.09 -20.59
CA VAL A 207 11.63 -3.66 -19.77
C VAL A 207 11.32 -2.79 -18.55
N ILE A 208 12.34 -2.26 -17.86
CA ILE A 208 12.18 -1.30 -16.77
C ILE A 208 11.42 -0.05 -17.24
N LYS A 209 11.81 0.53 -18.38
CA LYS A 209 11.13 1.69 -18.96
C LYS A 209 9.65 1.39 -19.25
N LYS A 210 9.36 0.24 -19.87
CA LYS A 210 7.98 -0.21 -20.10
C LYS A 210 7.20 -0.41 -18.80
N ARG A 211 7.84 -0.92 -17.74
CA ARG A 211 7.22 -1.07 -16.41
C ARG A 211 6.83 0.30 -15.85
N ILE A 212 7.72 1.29 -15.92
CA ILE A 212 7.46 2.67 -15.48
C ILE A 212 6.30 3.28 -16.29
N GLU A 213 6.31 3.19 -17.61
CA GLU A 213 5.22 3.70 -18.47
C GLU A 213 3.87 3.08 -18.10
N ARG A 214 3.83 1.77 -17.82
CA ARG A 214 2.60 1.09 -17.39
C ARG A 214 2.13 1.54 -16.02
N ILE A 215 3.04 1.83 -15.08
CA ILE A 215 2.69 2.40 -13.77
C ILE A 215 2.04 3.76 -14.00
N LEU A 216 2.70 4.65 -14.77
CA LEU A 216 2.23 6.00 -15.04
C LEU A 216 0.82 6.07 -15.64
N ILE A 217 0.48 5.14 -16.54
CA ILE A 217 -0.85 5.09 -17.19
C ILE A 217 -1.95 4.55 -16.25
N ARG A 218 -1.58 3.77 -15.23
CA ARG A 218 -2.54 2.99 -14.42
C ARG A 218 -2.78 3.56 -13.03
N THR A 219 -1.93 4.44 -12.56
CA THR A 219 -2.08 5.15 -11.30
C THR A 219 -2.51 6.57 -11.56
N GLU A 220 -3.16 7.19 -10.58
CA GLU A 220 -3.50 8.62 -10.66
C GLU A 220 -2.21 9.46 -10.74
N GLY A 221 -2.21 10.45 -11.64
CA GLY A 221 -1.07 11.32 -11.88
C GLY A 221 -0.71 12.12 -10.63
N GLY A 222 0.53 12.00 -10.18
CA GLY A 222 1.04 12.73 -9.02
C GLY A 222 0.73 12.11 -7.66
N SER A 223 -0.02 11.00 -7.61
CA SER A 223 -0.29 10.21 -6.40
C SER A 223 0.98 9.69 -5.74
N TYR A 224 0.93 9.44 -4.43
CA TYR A 224 2.06 8.85 -3.71
C TYR A 224 2.30 7.42 -4.17
N GLN A 225 1.25 6.64 -4.42
CA GLN A 225 1.38 5.31 -5.01
C GLN A 225 2.17 5.36 -6.32
N GLN A 226 1.84 6.27 -7.25
CA GLN A 226 2.59 6.40 -8.49
C GLN A 226 4.08 6.68 -8.25
N ARG A 227 4.39 7.63 -7.36
CA ARG A 227 5.77 8.03 -7.06
C ARG A 227 6.57 6.88 -6.46
N ILE A 228 6.04 6.23 -5.42
CA ILE A 228 6.70 5.13 -4.71
C ILE A 228 6.99 3.96 -5.66
N LEU A 229 6.01 3.56 -6.48
CA LEU A 229 6.19 2.46 -7.44
C LEU A 229 7.24 2.79 -8.51
N VAL A 230 7.26 4.03 -9.00
CA VAL A 230 8.26 4.48 -9.98
C VAL A 230 9.65 4.55 -9.35
N GLU A 231 9.77 5.09 -8.14
CA GLU A 231 11.03 5.17 -7.40
C GLU A 231 11.61 3.79 -7.11
N TYR A 232 10.78 2.83 -6.70
CA TYR A 232 11.21 1.44 -6.48
C TYR A 232 11.81 0.82 -7.75
N VAL A 233 11.13 0.95 -8.89
CA VAL A 233 11.63 0.41 -10.18
C VAL A 233 12.88 1.16 -10.66
N LYS A 234 12.97 2.47 -10.41
CA LYS A 234 14.20 3.24 -10.67
C LYS A 234 15.34 2.84 -9.75
N GLY A 235 15.07 2.44 -8.51
CA GLY A 235 16.06 1.90 -7.58
C GLY A 235 16.72 0.63 -8.13
N ILE A 236 15.92 -0.28 -8.70
CA ILE A 236 16.44 -1.47 -9.41
C ILE A 236 17.33 -1.05 -10.59
N GLN A 237 16.92 -0.03 -11.36
CA GLN A 237 17.73 0.51 -12.46
C GLN A 237 19.07 1.08 -11.97
N SER A 238 19.05 1.94 -10.95
CA SER A 238 20.27 2.53 -10.37
C SER A 238 21.25 1.46 -9.88
N ARG A 239 20.74 0.46 -9.15
CA ARG A 239 21.56 -0.67 -8.67
C ARG A 239 22.17 -1.45 -9.83
N THR A 240 21.43 -1.62 -10.92
CA THR A 240 21.93 -2.28 -12.13
C THR A 240 23.06 -1.48 -12.78
N GLU A 241 22.91 -0.16 -12.88
CA GLU A 241 23.92 0.75 -13.42
C GLU A 241 25.21 0.71 -12.57
N GLU A 242 25.08 0.75 -11.24
CA GLU A 242 26.20 0.62 -10.29
C GLU A 242 26.97 -0.69 -10.50
N ILE A 243 26.27 -1.83 -10.57
CA ILE A 243 26.90 -3.15 -10.75
C ILE A 243 27.64 -3.23 -12.09
N ILE A 244 27.05 -2.70 -13.16
CA ILE A 244 27.67 -2.69 -14.48
C ILE A 244 28.95 -1.84 -14.48
N GLN A 245 28.92 -0.67 -13.84
CA GLN A 245 30.11 0.19 -13.73
C GLN A 245 31.25 -0.51 -12.99
N VAL A 246 30.95 -1.16 -11.85
CA VAL A 246 31.93 -1.90 -11.05
C VAL A 246 32.51 -3.08 -11.84
N LEU A 247 31.68 -3.88 -12.50
CA LEU A 247 32.13 -5.06 -13.26
C LEU A 247 32.89 -4.71 -14.54
N GLN A 248 32.62 -3.54 -15.14
CA GLN A 248 33.36 -3.05 -16.31
C GLN A 248 34.67 -2.35 -15.94
N GLY A 249 35.03 -2.28 -14.65
CA GLY A 249 36.28 -1.67 -14.18
C GLY A 249 36.34 -0.15 -14.41
N LYS A 250 35.19 0.51 -14.59
CA LYS A 250 35.10 1.97 -14.64
C LYS A 250 35.01 2.48 -13.21
N THR A 251 36.11 2.39 -12.48
CA THR A 251 36.24 3.11 -11.21
C THR A 251 36.37 4.60 -11.53
N GLN A 252 35.59 5.40 -10.80
CA GLN A 252 35.55 6.86 -10.90
C GLN A 252 36.91 7.50 -10.58
#